data_AF-A0A5B0G2V3-F1
#
_entry.id   AF-A0A5B0G2V3-F1
#
_cell.length_a   1.000
_cell.length_b   1.000
_cell.length_c   1.000
_cell.angle_alpha   90.00
_cell.angle_beta   90.00
_cell.angle_gamma   90.00
#
_symmetry.space_group_name_H-M   'P 1'
#
loop_
_entity.id
_entity.type
_entity.pdbx_description
1 polymer ?
#
loop_
_entity_poly.entity_id
_entity_poly.type
_entity_poly.pdbx_seq_one_letter_code
_entity_poly.pdbx_strand_id
1 'polypeptide(L)'
;TGTSGAGAEVEKVAEATRIAKERRPDLLIDGPLQYDAASVESVGRSKAPDSKVAGRANVFIFPDLNTGNTTYKAVQRSANVVSVGPMLQGLN
;
A
#
# COMPACT_ATOMS: atom_id res chain seq x y z
N THR A 1 -4.27 24.03 -8.11
CA THR A 1 -5.07 22.81 -8.33
C THR A 1 -4.30 21.62 -7.78
N GLY A 2 -4.82 20.96 -6.75
CA GLY A 2 -4.35 19.65 -6.27
C GLY A 2 -3.32 19.64 -5.13
N THR A 3 -3.74 19.90 -3.89
CA THR A 3 -3.06 19.40 -2.67
C THR A 3 -3.24 17.88 -2.59
N SER A 4 -2.56 17.16 -3.47
CA SER A 4 -2.70 15.70 -3.68
C SER A 4 -2.09 14.84 -2.57
N GLY A 5 -2.00 15.37 -1.34
CA GLY A 5 -1.39 14.69 -0.19
C GLY A 5 -1.96 15.10 1.17
N ALA A 6 -3.09 15.83 1.20
CA ALA A 6 -3.73 16.25 2.45
C ALA A 6 -5.21 15.90 2.43
N GLY A 7 -5.74 15.45 3.56
CA GLY A 7 -7.14 15.06 3.74
C GLY A 7 -7.29 13.86 4.67
N ALA A 8 -8.51 13.68 5.18
CA ALA A 8 -8.83 12.66 6.18
C ALA A 8 -8.42 11.23 5.76
N GLU A 9 -8.50 10.91 4.46
CA GLU A 9 -8.10 9.61 3.93
C GLU A 9 -6.57 9.40 3.97
N VAL A 10 -5.79 10.45 3.74
CA VAL A 10 -4.33 10.42 3.82
C VAL A 10 -3.89 10.31 5.29
N GLU A 11 -4.52 11.09 6.17
CA GLU A 11 -4.27 11.05 7.62
C GLU A 11 -4.60 9.69 8.22
N LYS A 12 -5.71 9.06 7.81
CA LYS A 12 -6.09 7.70 8.20
C LYS A 12 -4.98 6.69 7.91
N VAL A 13 -4.41 6.73 6.69
CA VAL A 13 -3.34 5.79 6.29
C VAL A 13 -2.02 6.11 7.00
N ALA A 14 -1.71 7.39 7.20
CA ALA A 14 -0.53 7.80 7.96
C ALA A 14 -0.59 7.30 9.40
N GLU A 15 -1.74 7.44 10.06
CA GLU A 15 -1.95 6.97 11.43
C GLU A 15 -1.92 5.44 11.51
N ALA A 16 -2.55 4.74 10.57
CA ALA A 16 -2.47 3.28 10.49
C ALA A 16 -1.02 2.79 10.32
N THR A 17 -0.22 3.48 9.50
CA THR A 17 1.20 3.17 9.30
C THR A 17 1.99 3.36 10.59
N ARG A 18 1.75 4.45 11.32
CA ARG A 18 2.38 4.72 12.62
C ARG A 18 2.08 3.60 13.62
N ILE A 19 0.80 3.26 13.81
CA ILE A 19 0.36 2.20 14.72
C ILE A 19 1.00 0.85 14.36
N ALA A 20 1.06 0.52 13.06
CA ALA A 20 1.64 -0.74 12.60
C ALA A 20 3.15 -0.83 12.88
N LYS A 21 3.90 0.26 12.60
CA LYS A 21 5.34 0.36 12.90
C LYS A 21 5.61 0.24 14.40
N GLU A 22 4.78 0.84 15.24
CA GLU A 22 4.92 0.77 16.71
C GLU A 22 4.64 -0.63 17.25
N ARG A 23 3.60 -1.31 16.74
CA ARG A 23 3.24 -2.66 17.20
C ARG A 23 4.18 -3.74 16.68
N ARG A 24 4.78 -3.54 15.51
CA ARG A 24 5.63 -4.51 14.81
C ARG A 24 6.87 -3.83 14.21
N PRO A 25 7.81 -3.36 15.06
CA PRO A 25 9.03 -2.68 14.60
C PRO A 25 9.98 -3.61 13.83
N ASP A 26 9.76 -4.92 13.90
CA ASP A 26 10.48 -5.95 13.15
C ASP A 26 10.08 -6.00 11.66
N LEU A 27 8.90 -5.48 11.30
CA LEU A 27 8.41 -5.48 9.92
C LEU A 27 8.81 -4.19 9.18
N LEU A 28 9.19 -4.35 7.91
CA LEU A 28 9.40 -3.22 7.01
C LEU A 28 8.05 -2.74 6.49
N ILE A 29 7.53 -1.66 7.08
CA ILE A 29 6.26 -1.06 6.72
C ILE A 29 6.52 0.38 6.32
N ASP A 30 5.86 0.89 5.28
CA ASP A 30 5.89 2.31 4.96
C ASP A 30 4.60 2.79 4.30
N GLY A 31 4.30 4.08 4.47
CA GLY A 31 3.03 4.68 4.08
C GLY A 31 2.84 6.09 4.66
N PRO A 32 1.91 6.89 4.10
CA PRO A 32 1.12 6.61 2.91
C PRO A 32 1.96 6.69 1.64
N LEU A 33 1.79 5.73 0.72
CA LEU A 33 2.48 5.68 -0.56
C LEU A 33 1.48 5.49 -1.69
N GLN A 34 1.70 6.18 -2.81
CA GLN A 34 0.98 5.91 -4.05
C GLN A 34 1.45 4.58 -4.66
N TYR A 35 0.60 3.93 -5.46
CA TYR A 35 0.89 2.59 -6.01
C TYR A 35 2.15 2.56 -6.89
N ASP A 36 2.37 3.60 -7.70
CA ASP A 36 3.58 3.78 -8.51
C ASP A 36 4.84 3.92 -7.64
N ALA A 37 4.77 4.72 -6.58
CA ALA A 37 5.86 4.87 -5.61
C ALA A 37 6.18 3.56 -4.87
N ALA A 38 5.18 2.73 -4.60
CA ALA A 38 5.37 1.45 -3.93
C ALA A 38 5.95 0.36 -4.87
N SER A 39 5.59 0.37 -6.16
CA SER A 39 5.89 -0.73 -7.11
C SER A 39 7.03 -0.46 -8.09
N VAL A 40 7.31 0.79 -8.43
CA VAL A 40 8.32 1.15 -9.45
C VAL A 40 9.54 1.75 -8.79
N GLU A 41 10.70 1.11 -8.94
CA GLU A 41 11.95 1.53 -8.28
C GLU A 41 12.31 3.00 -8.53
N SER A 42 12.24 3.44 -9.79
CA SER A 42 12.57 4.83 -10.16
C SER A 42 11.66 5.85 -9.49
N VAL A 43 10.36 5.54 -9.39
CA VAL A 43 9.36 6.41 -8.74
C VAL A 43 9.54 6.38 -7.22
N GLY A 44 9.76 5.19 -6.63
CA GLY A 44 10.01 5.03 -5.21
C GLY A 44 11.25 5.82 -4.75
N ARG A 45 12.38 5.71 -5.48
CA ARG A 45 13.59 6.49 -5.23
C ARG A 45 13.35 8.01 -5.34
N SER A 46 12.47 8.44 -6.23
CA SER A 46 12.17 9.87 -6.41
C SER A 46 11.21 10.43 -5.36
N LYS A 47 10.16 9.68 -4.98
CA LYS A 47 9.09 10.17 -4.10
C LYS A 47 9.33 9.84 -2.62
N ALA A 48 10.06 8.77 -2.31
CA ALA A 48 10.32 8.30 -0.96
C ALA A 48 11.75 7.72 -0.85
N PRO A 49 12.81 8.54 -1.02
CA PRO A 49 14.20 8.08 -1.14
C PRO A 49 14.70 7.30 0.09
N ASP A 50 14.23 7.67 1.28
CA ASP A 50 14.65 7.04 2.55
C ASP A 50 13.81 5.81 2.92
N SER A 51 12.82 5.47 2.09
CA SER A 51 11.94 4.32 2.34
C SER A 51 12.66 3.00 2.05
N LYS A 52 12.58 2.07 3.00
CA LYS A 52 13.06 0.69 2.80
C LYS A 52 12.08 -0.17 1.98
N VAL A 53 10.87 0.33 1.70
CA VAL A 53 9.77 -0.41 1.06
C VAL A 53 9.42 0.17 -0.32
N ALA A 54 9.50 1.49 -0.51
CA ALA A 54 9.14 2.12 -1.77
C ALA A 54 9.95 1.58 -2.96
N GLY A 55 9.27 1.39 -4.09
CA GLY A 55 9.83 0.86 -5.33
C GLY A 55 10.09 -0.64 -5.35
N ARG A 56 9.82 -1.35 -4.25
CA ARG A 56 10.07 -2.79 -4.10
C ARG A 56 9.02 -3.50 -3.23
N ALA A 57 7.86 -2.87 -3.02
CA ALA A 57 6.83 -3.41 -2.15
C ALA A 57 6.28 -4.73 -2.71
N ASN A 58 6.13 -5.72 -1.83
CA ASN A 58 5.55 -7.04 -2.14
C ASN A 58 4.20 -7.28 -1.45
N VAL A 59 3.83 -6.43 -0.49
CA VAL A 59 2.54 -6.44 0.21
C VAL A 59 1.93 -5.05 0.09
N PHE A 60 0.68 -4.99 -0.39
CA PHE A 60 -0.07 -3.75 -0.57
C PHE A 60 -1.29 -3.76 0.35
N ILE A 61 -1.37 -2.78 1.25
CA ILE A 61 -2.51 -2.59 2.15
C ILE A 61 -3.35 -1.43 1.62
N PHE A 62 -4.60 -1.70 1.28
CA PHE A 62 -5.52 -0.70 0.72
C PHE A 62 -6.27 0.05 1.84
N PRO A 63 -6.59 1.34 1.63
CA PRO A 63 -7.26 2.18 2.65
C PRO A 63 -8.71 1.80 2.91
N ASP A 64 -9.33 1.06 1.99
CA ASP A 64 -10.72 0.64 2.05
C ASP A 64 -11.00 -0.57 1.13
N LEU A 65 -12.18 -1.17 1.31
CA LEU A 65 -12.62 -2.36 0.59
C LEU A 65 -12.88 -2.13 -0.90
N ASN A 66 -13.33 -0.94 -1.29
CA ASN A 66 -13.66 -0.61 -2.68
C ASN A 66 -12.37 -0.50 -3.50
N THR A 67 -11.38 0.20 -2.96
CA THR A 67 -10.04 0.32 -3.56
C THR A 67 -9.42 -1.07 -3.67
N GLY A 68 -9.41 -1.86 -2.59
CA GLY A 68 -8.88 -3.23 -2.62
C GLY A 68 -9.57 -4.12 -3.66
N ASN A 69 -10.91 -4.19 -3.66
CA ASN A 69 -11.68 -5.02 -4.60
C ASN A 69 -11.49 -4.62 -6.05
N THR A 70 -11.48 -3.32 -6.32
CA THR A 70 -11.33 -2.80 -7.69
C THR A 70 -9.92 -3.10 -8.20
N THR A 71 -8.90 -2.81 -7.39
CA THR A 71 -7.50 -2.97 -7.81
C THR A 71 -7.13 -4.43 -8.06
N TYR A 72 -7.46 -5.38 -7.16
CA TYR A 72 -7.07 -6.78 -7.41
C TYR A 72 -7.76 -7.36 -8.64
N LYS A 73 -9.06 -7.06 -8.86
CA LYS A 73 -9.79 -7.52 -10.05
C LYS A 73 -9.25 -6.87 -11.32
N ALA A 74 -8.92 -5.59 -11.27
CA ALA A 74 -8.31 -4.88 -12.40
C ALA A 74 -6.98 -5.53 -12.79
N VAL A 75 -6.08 -5.74 -11.83
CA VAL A 75 -4.76 -6.38 -12.06
C VAL A 75 -4.92 -7.81 -12.56
N GLN A 76 -5.80 -8.60 -11.95
CA GLN A 76 -6.09 -9.97 -12.40
C GLN A 76 -6.50 -10.00 -13.87
N ARG A 77 -7.43 -9.11 -14.27
CA ARG A 77 -7.98 -9.08 -15.63
C ARG A 77 -7.02 -8.47 -16.65
N SER A 78 -6.25 -7.44 -16.26
CA SER A 78 -5.36 -6.73 -17.19
C SER A 78 -4.03 -7.43 -17.40
N ALA A 79 -3.46 -8.03 -16.35
CA ALA A 79 -2.16 -8.69 -16.40
C ALA A 79 -2.26 -10.21 -16.66
N ASN A 80 -3.47 -10.75 -16.78
CA ASN A 80 -3.76 -12.17 -16.96
C ASN A 80 -3.03 -13.05 -15.92
N VAL A 81 -3.04 -12.60 -14.66
CA VAL A 81 -2.38 -13.29 -13.55
C VAL A 81 -3.37 -14.15 -12.76
N VAL A 82 -2.84 -15.20 -12.13
CA VAL A 82 -3.62 -16.04 -11.22
C VAL A 82 -3.88 -15.25 -9.94
N SER A 83 -5.15 -15.20 -9.53
CA SER A 83 -5.56 -14.65 -8.24
C SER A 83 -6.09 -15.79 -7.37
N VAL A 84 -5.52 -15.95 -6.17
CA VAL A 84 -5.93 -16.95 -5.17
C VAL A 84 -6.55 -16.24 -3.98
N GLY A 85 -7.77 -16.64 -3.60
CA GLY A 85 -8.47 -16.09 -2.44
C GLY A 85 -10.00 -16.23 -2.54
N PRO A 86 -10.75 -15.70 -1.55
CA PRO A 86 -10.26 -14.94 -0.40
C PRO A 86 -9.57 -15.83 0.65
N MET A 87 -8.49 -15.33 1.26
CA MET A 87 -7.82 -15.97 2.39
C MET A 87 -8.23 -15.25 3.68
N LEU A 88 -8.82 -15.97 4.63
CA LEU A 88 -9.16 -15.43 5.94
C LEU A 88 -7.92 -15.44 6.84
N GLN A 89 -7.74 -14.37 7.61
CA GLN A 89 -6.64 -14.20 8.57
C GLN A 89 -7.15 -13.58 9.87
N GLY A 90 -6.43 -13.82 10.98
CA GLY A 90 -6.79 -13.28 12.29
C GLY A 90 -7.90 -14.05 13.04
N LEU A 91 -8.11 -15.32 12.68
CA LEU A 91 -8.96 -16.23 13.45
C LEU A 91 -8.17 -16.76 14.67
N ASN A 92 -8.88 -17.13 15.74
CA ASN A 92 -8.32 -17.58 17.02
C ASN A 92 -7.91 -19.05 16.99
#